data_AF-A0A3C0BEW6-F1
#
_entry.id   AF-A0A3C0BEW6-F1
#
_cell.length_a   1.000
_cell.length_b   1.000
_cell.length_c   1.000
_cell.angle_alpha   90.00
_cell.angle_beta   90.00
_cell.angle_gamma   90.00
#
_symmetry.space_group_name_H-M   'P 1'
#
loop_
_entity.id
_entity.type
_entity.pdbx_description
1 polymer ?
#
loop_
_entity_poly.entity_id
_entity_poly.type
_entity_poly.pdbx_seq_one_letter_code
_entity_poly.pdbx_strand_id
1 'polypeptide(L)'
;MMGAYNIEFYNRRSFVLNHKLDQERLIVTDINNNLEKIVSERTLEFLIAKELAETHSANITAIIEGTQNSIWAFNRKYEILYLNKKCQSLIYEAFEINPKPGFNLIDFMAAEEKIKWKTHYDKALNNEQFTIEEAF
;
A
#
# COMPACT_ATOMS: atom_id res chain seq x y z
N MET A 1 26.27 66.32 21.87
CA MET A 1 25.99 66.05 20.44
C MET A 1 26.02 64.54 20.11
N MET A 2 26.96 63.75 20.63
CA MET A 2 27.06 62.29 20.38
C MET A 2 25.83 61.45 20.79
N GLY A 3 25.16 61.74 21.91
CA GLY A 3 24.01 60.95 22.38
C GLY A 3 22.81 60.97 21.43
N ALA A 4 22.49 62.13 20.86
CA ALA A 4 21.38 62.28 19.91
C ALA A 4 21.65 61.52 18.59
N TYR A 5 22.89 61.55 18.11
CA TYR A 5 23.30 60.81 16.91
C TYR A 5 23.17 59.30 17.09
N ASN A 6 23.54 58.79 18.26
CA ASN A 6 23.42 57.37 18.58
C ASN A 6 21.95 56.92 18.61
N ILE A 7 21.07 57.72 19.23
CA ILE A 7 19.63 57.44 19.28
C ILE A 7 19.02 57.41 17.87
N GLU A 8 19.33 58.38 17.00
CA GLU A 8 18.86 58.35 15.62
C GLU A 8 19.36 57.12 14.85
N PHE A 9 20.62 56.73 15.04
CA PHE A 9 21.19 55.54 14.40
C PHE A 9 20.44 54.26 14.79
N TYR A 10 20.18 54.07 16.09
CA TYR A 10 19.40 52.90 16.56
C TYR A 10 17.96 52.93 16.05
N ASN A 11 17.31 54.09 16.01
CA ASN A 11 15.95 54.22 15.49
C ASN A 11 15.85 53.86 14.01
N ARG A 12 16.79 54.34 13.17
CA ARG A 12 16.86 53.98 11.75
C ARG A 12 17.10 52.49 11.55
N ARG A 13 18.03 51.91 12.31
CA ARG A 13 18.31 50.47 12.26
C ARG A 13 17.10 49.63 12.67
N SER A 14 16.41 50.01 13.74
CA SER A 14 15.19 49.35 14.22
C SER A 14 14.07 49.41 13.17
N PHE A 15 13.88 50.57 12.54
CA PHE A 15 12.91 50.73 11.44
C PHE A 15 13.19 49.79 10.27
N VAL A 16 14.45 49.73 9.80
CA VAL A 16 14.84 48.84 8.68
C VAL A 16 14.65 47.37 9.05
N LEU A 17 15.00 46.97 10.27
CA LEU A 17 14.83 45.60 10.74
C LEU A 17 13.34 45.21 10.84
N ASN A 18 12.49 46.09 11.36
CA ASN A 18 11.05 45.83 11.43
C ASN A 18 10.44 45.72 10.04
N HIS A 19 10.81 46.63 9.13
CA HIS A 19 10.33 46.56 7.76
C HIS A 19 10.73 45.24 7.06
N LYS A 20 11.99 44.80 7.26
CA LYS A 20 12.45 43.51 6.72
C LYS A 20 11.70 42.34 7.36
N LEU A 21 11.47 42.38 8.68
CA LEU A 21 10.71 41.35 9.39
C LEU A 21 9.27 41.26 8.88
N ASP A 22 8.63 42.39 8.59
CA ASP A 22 7.28 42.43 8.03
C ASP A 22 7.23 41.82 6.62
N GLN A 23 8.24 42.08 5.79
CA GLN A 23 8.37 41.44 4.47
C GLN A 23 8.54 39.92 4.60
N GLU A 24 9.39 39.45 5.50
CA GLU A 24 9.59 38.01 5.73
C GLU A 24 8.31 37.34 6.24
N ARG A 25 7.56 37.99 7.13
CA ARG A 25 6.25 37.50 7.60
C ARG A 25 5.25 37.36 6.47
N LEU A 26 5.18 38.34 5.57
CA LEU A 26 4.30 38.27 4.39
C LEU A 26 4.66 37.10 3.49
N ILE A 27 5.96 36.90 3.21
CA ILE A 27 6.44 35.77 2.40
C ILE A 27 6.07 34.43 3.05
N VAL A 28 6.32 34.28 4.35
CA VAL A 28 5.98 33.05 5.08
C VAL A 28 4.47 32.78 5.06
N THR A 29 3.65 33.83 5.16
CA THR A 29 2.19 33.70 5.14
C THR A 29 1.70 33.25 3.77
N ASP A 30 2.24 33.83 2.70
CA ASP A 30 1.92 33.42 1.34
C ASP A 30 2.35 31.97 1.05
N ILE A 31 3.55 31.58 1.49
CA ILE A 31 4.03 30.20 1.40
C ILE A 31 3.10 29.25 2.16
N ASN A 32 2.71 29.59 3.39
CA ASN A 32 1.81 28.75 4.18
C ASN A 32 0.45 28.56 3.50
N ASN A 33 -0.15 29.63 2.99
CA ASN A 33 -1.43 29.56 2.27
C ASN A 33 -1.31 28.67 1.02
N ASN A 34 -0.22 28.80 0.26
CA ASN A 34 0.04 27.96 -0.90
C ASN A 34 0.27 26.49 -0.51
N LEU A 35 1.00 26.24 0.58
CA LEU A 35 1.20 24.89 1.11
C LEU A 35 -0.12 24.25 1.56
N GLU A 36 -0.96 24.98 2.29
CA GLU A 36 -2.27 24.50 2.73
C GLU A 36 -3.15 24.13 1.53
N LYS A 37 -3.16 24.95 0.48
CA LYS A 37 -3.87 24.65 -0.76
C LYS A 37 -3.36 23.36 -1.40
N ILE A 38 -2.05 23.22 -1.60
CA ILE A 38 -1.44 22.04 -2.22
C ILE A 38 -1.71 20.78 -1.38
N VAL A 39 -1.61 20.88 -0.06
CA VAL A 39 -1.89 19.76 0.86
C VAL A 39 -3.35 19.35 0.74
N SER A 40 -4.28 20.31 0.72
CA SER A 40 -5.70 20.02 0.53
C SER A 40 -5.99 19.31 -0.79
N GLU A 41 -5.40 19.80 -1.89
CA GLU A 41 -5.54 19.20 -3.23
C GLU A 41 -5.01 17.76 -3.25
N ARG A 42 -3.77 17.54 -2.78
CA ARG A 42 -3.16 16.20 -2.71
C ARG A 42 -3.91 15.25 -1.79
N THR A 43 -4.46 15.75 -0.69
CA THR A 43 -5.25 14.93 0.24
C THR A 43 -6.52 14.45 -0.44
N LEU A 44 -7.18 15.30 -1.23
CA LEU A 44 -8.36 14.94 -1.99
C LEU A 44 -8.03 13.92 -3.09
N GLU A 45 -6.94 14.13 -3.85
CA GLU A 45 -6.46 13.16 -4.84
C GLU A 45 -6.16 11.80 -4.22
N PHE A 46 -5.50 11.78 -3.05
CA PHE A 46 -5.18 10.55 -2.33
C PHE A 46 -6.45 9.82 -1.87
N LEU A 47 -7.45 10.55 -1.37
CA LEU A 47 -8.72 9.97 -0.97
C LEU A 47 -9.45 9.32 -2.15
N ILE A 48 -9.52 10.00 -3.29
CA ILE A 48 -10.12 9.44 -4.51
C ILE A 48 -9.35 8.20 -4.99
N ALA A 49 -8.02 8.27 -5.03
CA ALA A 49 -7.20 7.14 -5.44
C ALA A 49 -7.37 5.93 -4.51
N LYS A 50 -7.51 6.18 -3.20
CA LYS A 50 -7.76 5.14 -2.20
C LYS A 50 -9.14 4.51 -2.38
N GLU A 51 -10.20 5.31 -2.52
CA GLU A 51 -11.55 4.80 -2.74
C GLU A 51 -11.64 4.00 -4.05
N LEU A 52 -10.98 4.46 -5.11
CA LEU A 52 -10.89 3.74 -6.37
C LEU A 52 -10.15 2.40 -6.19
N ALA A 53 -9.03 2.37 -5.47
CA ALA A 53 -8.32 1.12 -5.17
C ALA A 53 -9.17 0.14 -4.34
N GLU A 54 -9.89 0.63 -3.33
CA GLU A 54 -10.79 -0.17 -2.49
C GLU A 54 -11.94 -0.76 -3.29
N THR A 55 -12.60 0.04 -4.14
CA THR A 55 -13.68 -0.43 -5.02
C THR A 55 -13.18 -1.47 -6.03
N HIS A 56 -12.00 -1.27 -6.63
CA HIS A 56 -11.40 -2.27 -7.52
C HIS A 56 -11.08 -3.57 -6.80
N SER A 57 -10.48 -3.48 -5.60
CA SER A 57 -10.19 -4.65 -4.78
C SER A 57 -11.47 -5.41 -4.39
N ALA A 58 -12.53 -4.69 -4.02
CA ALA A 58 -13.84 -5.28 -3.69
C ALA A 58 -14.47 -5.97 -4.91
N ASN A 59 -14.41 -5.34 -6.08
CA ASN A 59 -14.92 -5.92 -7.33
C ASN A 59 -14.17 -7.20 -7.72
N ILE A 60 -12.83 -7.18 -7.67
CA ILE A 60 -12.01 -8.37 -7.95
C ILE A 60 -12.36 -9.49 -6.97
N THR A 61 -12.47 -9.16 -5.68
CA THR A 61 -12.85 -10.14 -4.65
C THR A 61 -14.22 -10.72 -4.93
N ALA A 62 -15.21 -9.89 -5.26
CA ALA A 62 -16.57 -10.35 -5.58
C ALA A 62 -16.60 -11.29 -6.80
N ILE A 63 -15.81 -10.99 -7.84
CA ILE A 63 -15.69 -11.85 -9.02
C ILE A 63 -15.07 -13.20 -8.65
N ILE A 64 -13.95 -13.20 -7.94
CA ILE A 64 -13.22 -14.42 -7.58
C ILE A 64 -14.03 -15.30 -6.61
N GLU A 65 -14.66 -14.69 -5.60
CA GLU A 65 -15.51 -15.37 -4.62
C GLU A 65 -16.83 -15.87 -5.22
N GLY A 66 -17.31 -15.24 -6.30
CA GLY A 66 -18.51 -15.67 -7.02
C GLY A 66 -18.29 -16.92 -7.89
N THR A 67 -17.03 -17.33 -8.12
CA THR A 67 -16.73 -18.51 -8.93
C THR A 67 -16.88 -19.81 -8.13
N GLN A 68 -17.27 -20.90 -8.80
CA GLN A 68 -17.29 -22.24 -8.20
C GLN A 68 -15.91 -22.91 -8.16
N ASN A 69 -14.91 -22.30 -8.81
CA ASN A 69 -13.56 -22.84 -8.90
C ASN A 69 -12.78 -22.57 -7.60
N SER A 70 -11.90 -23.50 -7.24
CA SER A 70 -10.93 -23.29 -6.16
C SER A 70 -9.80 -22.40 -6.67
N ILE A 71 -9.63 -21.21 -6.09
CA ILE A 71 -8.63 -20.23 -6.54
C ILE A 71 -7.76 -19.82 -5.36
N TRP A 72 -6.45 -19.87 -5.56
CA TRP A 72 -5.47 -19.37 -4.60
C TRP A 72 -4.29 -18.72 -5.31
N ALA A 73 -3.62 -17.81 -4.60
CA ALA A 73 -2.40 -17.15 -5.03
C ALA A 73 -1.31 -17.34 -3.97
N PHE A 74 -0.05 -17.44 -4.40
CA PHE A 74 1.09 -17.69 -3.53
C PHE A 74 2.34 -16.92 -3.99
N ASN A 75 3.32 -16.76 -3.10
CA ASN A 75 4.59 -16.08 -3.39
C ASN A 75 5.74 -17.06 -3.66
N ARG A 76 6.94 -16.54 -3.94
CA ARG A 76 8.16 -17.36 -4.21
C ARG A 76 8.60 -18.25 -3.04
N LYS A 77 8.07 -18.04 -1.83
CA LYS A 77 8.30 -18.87 -0.65
C LYS A 77 7.19 -19.91 -0.45
N TYR A 78 6.27 -20.05 -1.41
CA TYR A 78 5.06 -20.87 -1.32
C TYR A 78 4.10 -20.43 -0.22
N GLU A 79 4.25 -19.19 0.27
CA GLU A 79 3.32 -18.62 1.24
C GLU A 79 2.09 -18.11 0.51
N ILE A 80 0.92 -18.39 1.08
CA ILE A 80 -0.37 -18.00 0.56
C ILE A 80 -0.50 -16.47 0.59
N LEU A 81 -0.82 -15.88 -0.55
CA LEU A 81 -1.17 -14.46 -0.67
C LEU A 81 -2.68 -14.24 -0.57
N TYR A 82 -3.46 -15.12 -1.19
CA TYR A 82 -4.92 -15.05 -1.22
C TYR A 82 -5.53 -16.44 -1.45
N LEU A 83 -6.71 -16.66 -0.88
CA LEU A 83 -7.55 -17.85 -1.05
C LEU A 83 -8.98 -17.38 -1.20
N ASN A 84 -9.73 -17.95 -2.14
CA ASN A 84 -11.19 -17.79 -2.12
C ASN A 84 -11.84 -18.72 -1.10
N LYS A 85 -13.08 -18.43 -0.71
CA LYS A 85 -13.82 -19.25 0.28
C LYS A 85 -13.94 -20.71 -0.14
N LYS A 86 -14.12 -20.97 -1.45
CA LYS A 86 -14.22 -22.34 -1.97
C LYS A 86 -12.93 -23.13 -1.73
N CYS A 87 -11.77 -22.54 -2.00
CA CYS A 87 -10.47 -23.14 -1.72
C CYS A 87 -10.28 -23.39 -0.22
N GLN A 88 -10.63 -22.40 0.62
CA GLN A 88 -10.53 -22.52 2.07
C GLN A 88 -11.39 -23.68 2.61
N SER A 89 -12.62 -23.83 2.13
CA SER A 89 -13.50 -24.95 2.50
C SER A 89 -12.93 -26.29 2.07
N LEU A 90 -12.39 -26.40 0.84
CA LEU A 90 -11.80 -27.65 0.36
C LEU A 90 -10.55 -28.06 1.15
N ILE A 91 -9.68 -27.09 1.50
CA ILE A 91 -8.50 -27.37 2.33
C ILE A 91 -8.94 -27.78 3.75
N TYR A 92 -9.96 -27.15 4.30
CA TYR A 92 -10.51 -27.52 5.60
C TYR A 92 -11.13 -28.93 5.57
N GLU A 93 -11.88 -29.28 4.53
CA GLU A 93 -12.46 -30.63 4.36
C GLU A 93 -11.39 -31.71 4.17
N ALA A 94 -10.29 -31.39 3.47
CA ALA A 94 -9.23 -32.36 3.18
C ALA A 94 -8.21 -32.54 4.32
N PHE A 95 -7.88 -31.45 5.04
CA PHE A 95 -6.77 -31.43 6.00
C PHE A 95 -7.17 -30.98 7.41
N GLU A 96 -8.43 -30.59 7.63
CA GLU A 96 -8.93 -29.99 8.89
C GLU A 96 -8.16 -28.74 9.34
N ILE A 97 -7.53 -28.06 8.38
CA ILE A 97 -6.72 -26.86 8.60
C ILE A 97 -7.44 -25.65 8.01
N ASN A 98 -7.39 -24.53 8.74
CA ASN A 98 -7.88 -23.25 8.24
C ASN A 98 -6.70 -22.38 7.76
N PRO A 99 -6.30 -22.48 6.48
CA PRO A 99 -5.15 -21.74 5.97
C PRO A 99 -5.44 -20.24 5.97
N LYS A 100 -4.43 -19.45 6.35
CA LYS A 100 -4.47 -17.99 6.32
C LYS A 100 -3.36 -17.45 5.41
N PRO A 101 -3.49 -16.22 4.88
CA PRO A 101 -2.37 -15.57 4.20
C PRO A 101 -1.10 -15.62 5.06
N GLY A 102 0.03 -15.96 4.44
CA GLY A 102 1.32 -16.22 5.11
C GLY A 102 1.58 -17.69 5.46
N PHE A 103 0.58 -18.57 5.44
CA PHE A 103 0.80 -20.01 5.59
C PHE A 103 1.52 -20.58 4.38
N ASN A 104 2.39 -21.55 4.60
CA ASN A 104 3.07 -22.25 3.52
C ASN A 104 2.18 -23.38 2.96
N LEU A 105 1.93 -23.37 1.64
CA LEU A 105 1.09 -24.37 0.97
C LEU A 105 1.63 -25.80 1.08
N ILE A 106 2.95 -25.96 1.17
CA ILE A 106 3.60 -27.28 1.12
C ILE A 106 3.85 -27.88 2.50
N ASP A 107 3.53 -27.18 3.59
CA ASP A 107 3.86 -27.64 4.95
C ASP A 107 2.84 -28.59 5.55
N PHE A 108 1.58 -28.52 5.13
CA PHE A 108 0.51 -29.38 5.62
C PHE A 108 0.25 -30.61 4.73
N MET A 109 0.94 -30.73 3.59
CA MET A 109 0.80 -31.84 2.65
C MET A 109 1.68 -33.03 3.05
N ALA A 110 1.22 -34.26 2.74
CA ALA A 110 2.04 -35.47 2.87
C ALA A 110 3.27 -35.41 1.93
N ALA A 111 4.31 -36.20 2.22
CA ALA A 111 5.59 -36.12 1.51
C ALA A 111 5.46 -36.35 -0.01
N GLU A 112 4.59 -37.27 -0.42
CA GLU A 112 4.33 -37.61 -1.81
C GLU A 112 3.61 -36.45 -2.54
N GLU A 113 2.59 -35.88 -1.92
CA GLU A 113 1.83 -34.74 -2.46
C GLU A 113 2.68 -33.47 -2.51
N LYS A 114 3.51 -33.27 -1.49
CA LYS A 114 4.44 -32.14 -1.40
C LYS A 114 5.38 -32.09 -2.59
N ILE A 115 5.96 -33.22 -3.00
CA ILE A 115 6.85 -33.30 -4.16
C ILE A 115 6.11 -32.95 -5.45
N LYS A 116 4.90 -33.49 -5.62
CA LYS A 116 4.05 -33.24 -6.79
C LYS A 116 3.66 -31.76 -6.91
N TRP A 117 3.06 -31.18 -5.87
CA TRP A 117 2.62 -29.78 -5.86
C TRP A 117 3.79 -28.81 -5.95
N LYS A 118 4.90 -29.08 -5.26
CA LYS A 118 6.12 -28.26 -5.39
C LYS A 118 6.62 -28.20 -6.83
N THR A 119 6.58 -29.31 -7.56
CA THR A 119 6.96 -29.35 -8.98
C THR A 119 6.06 -28.45 -9.83
N HIS A 120 4.75 -28.42 -9.57
CA HIS A 120 3.82 -27.54 -10.27
C HIS A 120 4.04 -26.07 -9.91
N TYR A 121 4.21 -25.76 -8.63
CA TYR A 121 4.49 -24.40 -8.19
C TYR A 121 5.82 -23.87 -8.73
N ASP A 122 6.86 -24.71 -8.80
CA ASP A 122 8.16 -24.33 -9.36
C ASP A 122 8.06 -23.93 -10.84
N LYS A 123 7.26 -24.65 -11.63
CA LYS A 123 6.95 -24.28 -13.02
C LYS A 123 6.25 -22.92 -13.10
N ALA A 124 5.24 -22.69 -12.26
CA ALA A 124 4.52 -21.42 -12.24
C ALA A 124 5.44 -20.25 -11.85
N LEU A 125 6.35 -20.45 -10.90
CA LEU A 125 7.32 -19.44 -10.45
C LEU A 125 8.40 -19.08 -11.49
N ASN A 126 8.60 -19.96 -12.49
CA ASN A 126 9.46 -19.73 -13.65
C ASN A 126 8.74 -18.95 -14.77
N ASN A 127 7.57 -18.35 -14.49
CA ASN A 127 6.69 -17.67 -15.45
C ASN A 127 6.14 -18.59 -16.56
N GLU A 128 6.07 -19.90 -16.33
CA GLU A 128 5.41 -20.81 -17.26
C GLU A 128 3.89 -20.84 -16.97
N GLN A 129 3.08 -20.56 -17.99
CA GLN A 129 1.65 -20.84 -17.94
C GLN A 129 1.41 -22.28 -18.38
N PHE A 130 0.82 -23.10 -17.51
CA PHE A 130 0.52 -24.49 -17.81
C PHE A 130 -0.82 -24.88 -17.22
N THR A 131 -1.46 -25.88 -17.83
CA THR A 131 -2.68 -26.53 -17.33
C THR A 131 -2.36 -28.00 -17.12
N ILE A 132 -2.85 -28.57 -16.00
CA ILE A 132 -2.72 -29.99 -15.71
C ILE A 132 -4.13 -30.53 -15.60
N GLU A 133 -4.44 -31.52 -16.43
CA GLU A 133 -5.67 -32.28 -16.36
C GLU A 133 -5.31 -33.66 -15.80
N GLU A 134 -5.76 -33.93 -14.58
CA GLU A 134 -5.68 -35.28 -14.02
C GLU A 134 -7.04 -35.95 -14.21
N ALA A 135 -7.05 -37.05 -14.95
CA ALA A 135 -8.21 -37.92 -15.02
C ALA A 135 -8.31 -38.67 -13.69
N PHE A 136 -9.31 -38.32 -12.88
CA PHE A 136 -9.70 -39.04 -11.67
C PHE A 136 -10.53 -40.28 -12.02
#